data_AF-A0A949N932-F1
#
_entry.id   AF-A0A949N932-F1
#
_cell.length_a   1.000
_cell.length_b   1.000
_cell.length_c   1.000
_cell.angle_alpha   90.00
_cell.angle_beta   90.00
_cell.angle_gamma   90.00
#
_symmetry.space_group_name_H-M   'P 1'
#
loop_
_entity.id
_entity.type
_entity.pdbx_description
1 polymer ?
#
loop_
_entity_poly.entity_id
_entity_poly.type
_entity_poly.pdbx_seq_one_letter_code
_entity_poly.pdbx_strand_id
1 'polypeptide(L)'
;MALKSKLGRRLFDDWPAKVIALAVAVVVVLLYDIAGVGERYFSIPLELQLSESLVPGEPYSNRVRVTLRGDGEEIFRVLEDDIVAHADFSGHERDGVYR
;
A
#
# COMPACT_ATOMS: atom_id res chain seq x y z
N MET A 1 34.43 -42.17 -11.30
CA MET A 1 33.94 -41.39 -12.46
C MET A 1 32.49 -41.70 -12.89
N ALA A 2 31.88 -42.82 -12.45
CA ALA A 2 30.53 -43.24 -12.86
C ALA A 2 29.35 -42.60 -12.07
N LEU A 3 29.59 -41.89 -10.96
CA LEU A 3 28.51 -41.21 -10.22
C LEU A 3 28.03 -39.93 -10.93
N LYS A 4 28.95 -39.20 -11.58
CA LYS A 4 28.65 -37.93 -12.27
C LYS A 4 27.67 -38.13 -13.45
N SER A 5 27.75 -39.26 -14.16
CA SER A 5 26.87 -39.56 -15.29
C SER A 5 25.47 -40.03 -14.88
N LYS A 6 25.35 -40.76 -13.76
CA LYS A 6 24.03 -41.15 -13.20
C LYS A 6 23.28 -39.96 -12.62
N LEU A 7 23.98 -39.04 -11.95
CA LEU A 7 23.36 -37.80 -11.45
C LEU A 7 22.93 -36.91 -12.61
N GLY A 8 23.78 -36.74 -13.63
CA GLY A 8 23.45 -35.97 -14.83
C GLY A 8 22.22 -36.52 -15.55
N ARG A 9 22.16 -37.83 -15.82
CA ARG A 9 20.98 -38.44 -16.46
C ARG A 9 19.70 -38.25 -15.65
N ARG A 10 19.70 -38.46 -14.33
CA ARG A 10 18.51 -38.20 -13.49
C ARG A 10 18.13 -36.72 -13.41
N LEU A 11 19.10 -35.81 -13.49
CA LEU A 11 18.82 -34.37 -13.53
C LEU A 11 18.22 -33.94 -14.88
N PHE A 12 18.61 -34.55 -15.99
CA PHE A 12 18.13 -34.23 -17.34
C PHE A 12 16.97 -35.11 -17.84
N ASP A 13 16.69 -36.23 -17.18
CA ASP A 13 15.44 -36.97 -17.35
C ASP A 13 14.26 -36.11 -16.90
N ASP A 14 13.14 -36.20 -17.61
CA ASP A 14 11.92 -35.44 -17.36
C ASP A 14 12.09 -33.91 -17.36
N TRP A 15 13.08 -33.40 -18.11
CA TRP A 15 13.32 -31.95 -18.21
C TRP A 15 12.08 -31.13 -18.62
N PRO A 16 11.16 -31.59 -19.49
CA PRO A 16 9.97 -30.81 -19.83
C PRO A 16 9.02 -30.68 -18.63
N ALA A 17 8.85 -31.76 -17.87
CA ALA A 17 8.00 -31.76 -16.67
C ALA A 17 8.55 -30.79 -15.60
N LYS A 18 9.88 -30.73 -15.44
CA LYS A 18 10.54 -29.80 -14.50
C LYS A 18 10.36 -28.34 -14.92
N VAL A 19 10.45 -28.04 -16.23
CA VAL A 19 10.21 -26.69 -16.77
C VAL A 19 8.76 -26.27 -16.55
N ILE A 20 7.80 -27.16 -16.80
CA ILE A 20 6.37 -26.89 -16.55
C ILE A 20 6.12 -26.66 -15.06
N ALA A 21 6.69 -27.48 -14.18
CA ALA A 21 6.55 -27.30 -12.73
C ALA A 21 7.11 -25.95 -12.26
N LEU A 22 8.27 -25.54 -12.79
CA LEU A 22 8.84 -24.22 -12.50
C LEU A 22 7.95 -23.09 -13.01
N ALA A 23 7.44 -23.20 -14.24
CA ALA A 23 6.53 -22.21 -14.81
C ALA A 23 5.25 -22.06 -13.96
N VAL A 24 4.67 -23.18 -13.52
CA VAL A 24 3.51 -23.18 -12.61
C VAL A 24 3.86 -22.52 -11.29
N ALA A 25 5.01 -22.82 -10.70
CA ALA A 25 5.45 -22.20 -9.45
C ALA A 25 5.60 -20.67 -9.60
N VAL A 26 6.18 -20.20 -10.70
CA VAL A 26 6.28 -18.76 -11.00
C VAL A 26 4.91 -18.12 -11.11
N VAL A 27 3.97 -18.76 -11.84
CA VAL A 27 2.59 -18.25 -11.96
C VAL A 27 1.92 -18.17 -10.59
N VAL A 28 2.08 -19.18 -9.74
CA VAL A 28 1.52 -19.17 -8.37
C VAL A 28 2.09 -18.02 -7.54
N VAL A 29 3.41 -17.78 -7.60
CA VAL A 29 4.05 -16.67 -6.87
C VAL A 29 3.51 -15.32 -7.35
N LEU A 30 3.40 -15.12 -8.66
CA LEU A 30 2.85 -13.88 -9.22
C LEU A 30 1.40 -13.65 -8.81
N LEU A 31 0.57 -14.70 -8.82
CA LEU A 31 -0.82 -14.61 -8.38
C LEU A 31 -0.95 -14.33 -6.89
N TYR A 32 -0.08 -14.92 -6.06
CA TYR A 32 -0.06 -14.68 -4.61
C TYR A 32 0.27 -13.22 -4.28
N ASP A 33 1.29 -12.65 -4.93
CA ASP A 33 1.72 -11.28 -4.71
C ASP A 33 0.64 -10.26 -5.12
N ILE A 34 0.00 -10.49 -6.26
CA ILE A 34 -1.10 -9.63 -6.74
C ILE A 34 -2.32 -9.72 -5.81
N ALA A 35 -2.62 -10.90 -5.27
CA ALA A 35 -3.74 -11.10 -4.35
C ALA A 35 -3.52 -10.46 -2.97
N GLY A 36 -2.27 -10.17 -2.59
CA GLY A 36 -1.93 -9.55 -1.31
C GLY A 36 -2.20 -8.04 -1.25
N VAL A 37 -2.38 -7.36 -2.39
CA VAL A 37 -2.56 -5.91 -2.41
C VAL A 37 -3.99 -5.54 -2.03
N GLY A 38 -4.15 -5.01 -0.83
CA GLY A 38 -5.42 -4.50 -0.29
C GLY A 38 -5.56 -2.99 -0.45
N GLU A 39 -6.81 -2.52 -0.42
CA GLU A 39 -7.13 -1.10 -0.23
C GLU A 39 -8.10 -0.96 0.95
N ARG A 40 -7.85 0.03 1.81
CA ARG A 40 -8.73 0.37 2.93
C ARG A 40 -8.99 1.86 2.98
N TYR A 41 -10.23 2.21 3.30
CA TYR A 41 -10.67 3.58 3.42
C TYR A 41 -10.83 3.95 4.89
N PHE A 42 -10.28 5.09 5.26
CA PHE A 42 -10.50 5.72 6.54
C PHE A 42 -11.19 7.06 6.32
N SER A 43 -12.17 7.37 7.15
CA SER A 43 -12.66 8.74 7.28
C SER A 43 -12.04 9.24 8.56
N ILE A 44 -11.18 10.26 8.53
CA ILE A 44 -10.49 10.78 9.72
C ILE A 44 -10.80 12.27 9.91
N PRO A 45 -10.75 12.79 11.14
CA PRO A 45 -10.90 14.22 11.39
C PRO A 45 -9.79 15.01 10.69
N LEU A 46 -10.15 16.18 10.15
CA LEU A 46 -9.21 17.15 9.57
C LEU A 46 -8.92 18.24 10.59
N GLU A 47 -7.65 18.40 10.96
CA GLU A 47 -7.21 19.47 11.84
C GLU A 47 -6.72 20.67 11.02
N LEU A 48 -7.23 21.86 11.35
CA LEU A 48 -6.81 23.11 10.73
C LEU A 48 -5.77 23.79 11.61
N GLN A 49 -4.62 24.12 11.03
CA GLN A 49 -3.64 25.00 11.68
C GLN A 49 -3.79 26.39 11.09
N LEU A 50 -4.29 27.34 11.88
CA LEU A 50 -4.58 28.72 11.49
C LEU A 50 -3.71 29.67 12.31
N SER A 51 -3.44 30.86 11.78
CA SER A 51 -2.87 31.95 12.60
C SER A 51 -3.86 32.35 13.71
N GLU A 52 -3.36 32.79 14.87
CA GLU A 52 -4.19 33.14 16.04
C GLU A 52 -5.27 34.20 15.77
N SER A 53 -5.08 35.03 14.73
CA SER A 53 -5.98 36.11 14.35
C SER A 53 -7.03 35.74 13.29
N LEU A 54 -7.05 34.51 12.79
CA LEU A 54 -7.91 34.10 11.68
C LEU A 54 -8.79 32.91 12.05
N VAL A 55 -9.99 32.89 11.47
CA VAL A 55 -10.96 31.79 11.59
C VAL A 55 -11.47 31.40 10.20
N PRO A 56 -11.93 30.14 10.02
CA PRO A 56 -12.54 29.73 8.76
C PRO A 56 -13.77 30.60 8.45
N GLY A 57 -13.78 31.25 7.29
CA GLY A 57 -14.91 32.08 6.84
C GLY A 57 -16.04 31.29 6.18
N GLU A 58 -15.76 30.05 5.75
CA GLU A 58 -16.70 29.16 5.06
C GLU A 58 -16.82 27.81 5.78
N PRO A 59 -17.98 27.13 5.67
CA PRO A 59 -18.10 25.76 6.16
C PRO A 59 -17.15 24.84 5.39
N TYR A 60 -16.41 24.03 6.13
CA TYR A 60 -15.46 23.06 5.60
C TYR A 60 -15.83 21.64 6.07
N SER A 61 -15.32 20.64 5.36
CA SER A 61 -15.46 19.25 5.79
C SER A 61 -14.51 18.97 6.94
N ASN A 62 -15.04 18.70 8.13
CA ASN A 62 -14.26 18.32 9.31
C ASN A 62 -13.74 16.87 9.23
N ARG A 63 -14.08 16.12 8.19
CA ARG A 63 -13.56 14.78 7.91
C ARG A 63 -13.06 14.67 6.48
N VAL A 64 -11.98 13.93 6.30
CA VAL A 64 -11.41 13.62 4.98
C VAL A 64 -11.38 12.11 4.79
N ARG A 65 -11.52 11.68 3.53
CA ARG A 65 -11.36 10.28 3.15
C ARG A 65 -9.91 10.04 2.78
N VAL A 66 -9.25 9.14 3.49
CA VAL A 66 -7.90 8.66 3.21
C VAL A 66 -7.99 7.23 2.68
N THR A 67 -7.29 6.96 1.59
CA THR A 67 -7.17 5.61 1.03
C THR A 67 -5.76 5.10 1.28
N LEU A 68 -5.65 4.01 2.02
CA LEU A 68 -4.40 3.30 2.25
C LEU A 68 -4.35 2.07 1.35
N ARG A 69 -3.24 1.89 0.63
CA ARG A 69 -3.00 0.77 -0.29
C ARG A 69 -1.65 0.14 0.02
N GLY A 70 -1.59 -1.19 0.04
CA GLY A 70 -0.40 -1.93 0.47
C GLY A 70 -0.69 -3.41 0.66
N ASP A 71 0.15 -4.09 1.44
CA ASP A 71 -0.09 -5.47 1.86
C ASP A 71 -1.35 -5.55 2.74
N GLY A 72 -2.24 -6.49 2.44
CA GLY A 72 -3.50 -6.65 3.13
C GLY A 72 -3.32 -6.85 4.64
N GLU A 73 -2.41 -7.72 5.06
CA GLU A 73 -2.17 -7.97 6.48
C GLU A 73 -1.55 -6.77 7.20
N GLU A 74 -0.75 -5.97 6.51
CA GLU A 74 -0.22 -4.70 7.05
C GLU A 74 -1.29 -3.62 7.17
N ILE A 75 -2.12 -3.42 6.15
CA ILE A 75 -3.18 -2.40 6.16
C ILE A 75 -4.23 -2.66 7.26
N PHE A 76 -4.53 -3.93 7.57
CA PHE A 76 -5.44 -4.27 8.65
C PHE A 76 -4.89 -3.93 10.04
N ARG A 77 -3.57 -3.81 10.19
CA ARG A 77 -2.93 -3.42 11.46
C ARG A 77 -2.99 -1.92 11.73
N VAL A 78 -3.22 -1.09 10.71
CA VAL A 78 -3.35 0.37 10.87
C VAL A 78 -4.74 0.71 11.43
N LEU A 79 -4.76 1.50 12.51
CA LEU A 79 -5.96 2.00 13.16
C LEU A 79 -6.30 3.42 12.66
N GLU A 80 -7.52 3.89 12.92
CA GLU A 80 -7.93 5.26 12.58
C GLU A 80 -7.05 6.28 13.32
N ASP A 81 -6.74 6.01 14.59
CA ASP A 81 -5.95 6.86 15.47
C ASP A 81 -4.47 6.95 15.06
N ASP A 82 -3.99 6.06 14.18
CA ASP A 82 -2.63 6.10 13.65
C ASP A 82 -2.49 7.09 12.49
N ILE A 83 -3.59 7.62 11.98
CA ILE A 83 -3.62 8.49 10.79
C ILE A 83 -4.08 9.89 11.20
N VAL A 84 -3.22 10.88 10.94
CA VAL A 84 -3.53 12.28 11.21
C VAL A 84 -3.54 13.07 9.91
N ALA A 85 -4.58 13.88 9.71
CA ALA A 85 -4.69 14.81 8.61
C ALA A 85 -4.68 16.26 9.13
N HIS A 86 -3.74 17.05 8.62
CA HIS A 86 -3.66 18.48 8.90
C HIS A 86 -3.73 19.28 7.60
N ALA A 87 -4.42 20.42 7.64
CA ALA A 87 -4.30 21.47 6.65
C ALA A 87 -3.67 22.70 7.31
N ASP A 88 -2.48 23.07 6.83
CA ASP A 88 -1.70 24.17 7.38
C ASP A 88 -1.95 25.47 6.59
N PHE A 89 -2.55 26.44 7.28
CA PHE A 89 -2.82 27.80 6.82
C PHE A 89 -2.11 28.84 7.70
N SER A 90 -1.18 28.42 8.56
CA SER A 90 -0.43 29.31 9.46
C SER A 90 0.40 30.37 8.72
N GLY A 91 0.77 30.10 7.46
CA GLY A 91 1.47 31.04 6.59
C GLY A 91 0.60 32.16 6.01
N HIS A 92 -0.69 32.22 6.33
CA HIS A 92 -1.59 33.28 5.88
C HIS A 92 -1.96 34.17 7.06
N GLU A 93 -1.59 35.45 6.99
CA GLU A 93 -1.88 36.45 8.03
C GLU A 93 -3.02 37.40 7.65
N ARG A 94 -3.49 37.31 6.40
CA ARG A 94 -4.53 38.19 5.85
C ARG A 94 -5.76 37.41 5.47
N ASP A 95 -6.90 38.04 5.66
CA ASP A 95 -8.18 37.58 5.16
C ASP A 95 -8.14 37.41 3.64
N GLY A 96 -8.76 36.34 3.15
CA GLY A 96 -8.76 36.01 1.73
C GLY A 96 -9.20 34.58 1.45
N VAL A 97 -9.32 34.25 0.17
CA VAL A 97 -9.62 32.90 -0.31
C VAL A 97 -8.33 32.26 -0.79
N TYR A 98 -7.94 31.17 -0.12
CA TYR A 98 -6.75 30.39 -0.42
C TYR A 98 -7.17 29.01 -0.96
N ARG A 99 -6.51 28.51 -2.00
CA ARG A 99 -6.83 27.26 -2.71
C ARG A 99 -5.67 26.28 -2.68
#